data_AF-A0A8C8YDF8-F1
#
_entry.id   AF-A0A8C8YDF8-F1
#
_cell.length_a   1.000
_cell.length_b   1.000
_cell.length_c   1.000
_cell.angle_alpha   90.00
_cell.angle_beta   90.00
_cell.angle_gamma   90.00
#
_symmetry.space_group_name_H-M   'P 1'
#
loop_
_entity.id
_entity.type
_entity.pdbx_description
1 polymer ?
#
loop_
_entity_poly.entity_id
_entity_poly.type
_entity_poly.pdbx_seq_one_letter_code
_entity_poly.pdbx_strand_id
1 'polypeptide(L)'
;MEQGKGLAGLILAIILLQGTVAQSKKENNLVKVDETREDGSVVLTCDLNDKNIKWFKDGKIIASLNGSKTIWNLGSSTNDPQGIYWCQGLKDTSKPLQVYYRMCQNCIELNAATISGFVFAEIISIFFLAVGVYFIAGQEGARQSRASDKQTLLANDQLYQPLKDREDDQYSHLQGNQLRKK
;
A
#
# COMPACT_ATOMS: atom_id res chain seq x y z
N MET A 1 10.74 58.68 16.80
CA MET A 1 10.41 58.51 15.36
C MET A 1 10.17 57.02 15.10
N GLU A 2 9.22 56.37 15.79
CA GLU A 2 9.08 54.89 15.77
C GLU A 2 7.63 54.37 15.74
N GLN A 3 6.63 55.18 16.10
CA GLN A 3 5.22 54.75 16.10
C GLN A 3 4.61 54.55 14.70
N GLY A 4 5.16 55.18 13.66
CA GLY A 4 4.63 55.07 12.29
C GLY A 4 5.00 53.77 11.56
N LYS A 5 6.06 53.07 12.01
CA LYS A 5 6.55 51.85 11.33
C LYS A 5 5.73 50.61 11.69
N GLY A 6 5.26 50.52 12.94
CA GLY A 6 4.41 49.41 13.40
C GLY A 6 3.03 49.40 12.74
N LEU A 7 2.45 50.59 12.49
CA LEU A 7 1.13 50.72 11.87
C LEU A 7 1.14 50.27 10.41
N ALA A 8 2.20 50.64 9.66
CA ALA A 8 2.36 50.22 8.27
C ALA A 8 2.54 48.69 8.15
N GLY A 9 3.27 48.07 9.08
CA GLY A 9 3.42 46.60 9.14
C GLY A 9 2.12 45.86 9.44
N LEU A 10 1.31 46.38 10.38
CA LEU A 10 -0.02 45.85 10.69
C LEU A 10 -0.99 45.95 9.51
N ILE A 11 -0.98 47.06 8.77
CA ILE A 11 -1.80 47.24 7.57
C ILE A 11 -1.38 46.25 6.47
N LEU A 12 -0.08 46.03 6.28
CA LEU A 12 0.42 45.06 5.29
C LEU A 12 0.03 43.62 5.64
N ALA A 13 0.08 43.26 6.92
CA ALA A 13 -0.34 41.93 7.39
C ALA A 13 -1.84 41.69 7.17
N ILE A 14 -2.69 42.71 7.40
CA ILE A 14 -4.14 42.59 7.20
C ILE A 14 -4.48 42.38 5.72
N ILE A 15 -3.78 43.07 4.80
CA ILE A 15 -3.99 42.91 3.35
C ILE A 15 -3.55 41.51 2.88
N LEU A 16 -2.48 40.94 3.46
CA LEU A 16 -2.02 39.58 3.13
C LEU A 16 -2.94 38.48 3.70
N LEU A 17 -3.60 38.71 4.83
CA LEU A 17 -4.56 37.78 5.43
C LEU A 17 -5.93 37.81 4.74
N GLN A 18 -6.28 38.92 4.08
CA GLN A 18 -7.48 39.01 3.25
C GLN A 18 -7.17 38.44 1.86
N GLY A 19 -7.15 37.11 1.76
CA GLY A 19 -7.09 36.41 0.49
C GLY A 19 -8.15 36.97 -0.46
N THR A 20 -7.74 37.32 -1.68
CA THR A 20 -8.66 37.76 -2.73
C THR A 20 -9.60 36.61 -3.05
N VAL A 21 -10.84 36.68 -2.57
CA VAL A 21 -11.89 35.75 -2.98
C VAL A 21 -12.14 36.01 -4.47
N ALA A 22 -11.83 35.02 -5.31
CA ALA A 22 -12.15 35.07 -6.73
C ALA A 22 -13.67 35.22 -6.86
N GLN A 23 -14.10 36.43 -7.26
CA GLN A 23 -15.51 36.71 -7.51
C GLN A 23 -15.90 35.90 -8.75
N SER A 24 -16.65 34.80 -8.54
CA SER A 24 -17.23 34.04 -9.65
C SER A 24 -18.20 34.98 -10.38
N LYS A 25 -17.71 35.56 -11.49
CA LYS A 25 -18.54 36.35 -12.39
C LYS A 25 -19.60 35.37 -12.90
N LYS A 26 -20.85 35.58 -12.48
CA LYS A 26 -22.02 34.80 -12.90
C LYS A 26 -22.30 35.10 -14.36
N GLU A 27 -21.41 34.62 -15.22
CA GLU A 27 -21.54 34.68 -16.65
C GLU A 27 -22.40 33.50 -17.09
N ASN A 28 -23.28 33.72 -18.05
CA ASN A 28 -24.25 32.72 -18.49
C ASN A 28 -23.52 31.59 -19.24
N ASN A 29 -22.99 30.62 -18.50
CA ASN A 29 -22.43 29.39 -19.07
C ASN A 29 -23.58 28.55 -19.63
N LEU A 30 -23.67 28.51 -20.96
CA LEU A 30 -24.71 27.77 -21.68
C LEU A 30 -24.48 26.25 -21.63
N VAL A 31 -23.25 25.80 -21.39
CA VAL A 31 -22.95 24.38 -21.19
C VAL A 31 -22.95 24.06 -19.70
N LYS A 32 -23.79 23.10 -19.29
CA LYS A 32 -23.95 22.61 -17.93
C LYS A 32 -23.55 21.14 -17.85
N VAL A 33 -22.99 20.73 -16.72
CA VAL A 33 -22.68 19.32 -16.42
C VAL A 33 -23.77 18.79 -15.48
N ASP A 34 -24.41 17.69 -15.86
CA ASP A 34 -25.33 16.94 -15.03
C ASP A 34 -24.64 15.67 -14.54
N GLU A 35 -24.34 15.64 -13.24
CA GLU A 35 -23.70 14.53 -12.53
C GLU A 35 -24.70 13.68 -11.74
N THR A 36 -25.97 14.07 -11.67
CA THR A 36 -26.94 13.51 -10.71
C THR A 36 -27.52 12.16 -11.10
N ARG A 37 -27.02 11.53 -12.17
CA ARG A 37 -27.48 10.21 -12.61
C ARG A 37 -26.93 9.10 -11.74
N GLU A 38 -27.83 8.25 -11.24
CA GLU A 38 -27.50 7.05 -10.45
C GLU A 38 -26.53 6.10 -11.20
N ASP A 39 -26.53 6.13 -12.54
CA ASP A 39 -25.66 5.31 -13.40
C ASP A 39 -24.17 5.73 -13.36
N GLY A 40 -23.82 6.82 -12.64
CA GLY A 40 -22.46 7.35 -12.59
C GLY A 40 -21.94 7.88 -13.93
N SER A 41 -22.85 8.13 -14.89
CA SER A 41 -22.53 8.70 -16.20
C SER A 41 -22.55 10.22 -16.18
N VAL A 42 -21.59 10.83 -16.87
CA VAL A 42 -21.44 12.28 -16.97
C VAL A 42 -22.12 12.76 -18.23
N VAL A 43 -23.03 13.72 -18.08
CA VAL A 43 -23.82 14.23 -19.19
C VAL A 43 -23.67 15.75 -19.30
N LEU A 44 -23.38 16.24 -20.50
CA LEU A 44 -23.35 17.68 -20.80
C LEU A 44 -24.69 18.11 -21.40
N THR A 45 -25.19 19.26 -20.95
CA THR A 45 -26.40 19.89 -21.48
C THR A 45 -26.08 21.27 -22.02
N CYS A 46 -26.59 21.58 -23.22
CA CYS A 46 -26.47 22.86 -23.89
C CYS A 46 -27.79 23.62 -23.81
N ASP A 47 -27.80 24.77 -23.15
CA ASP A 47 -28.96 25.63 -22.90
C ASP A 47 -29.25 26.59 -24.08
N LEU A 48 -28.98 26.15 -25.32
CA LEU A 48 -29.27 26.90 -26.53
C LEU A 48 -30.67 26.54 -27.05
N ASN A 49 -31.50 27.56 -27.29
CA ASN A 49 -32.83 27.43 -27.89
C ASN A 49 -32.74 27.25 -29.42
N ASP A 50 -32.05 26.21 -29.88
CA ASP A 50 -31.90 25.89 -31.30
C ASP A 50 -32.27 24.42 -31.60
N LYS A 51 -32.78 24.18 -32.81
CA LYS A 51 -33.12 22.84 -33.31
C LYS A 51 -31.91 22.06 -33.82
N ASN A 52 -30.85 22.76 -34.24
CA ASN A 52 -29.65 22.15 -34.82
C ASN A 52 -28.43 22.53 -33.98
N ILE A 53 -28.08 21.67 -33.01
CA ILE A 53 -26.93 21.86 -32.14
C ILE A 53 -25.77 20.99 -32.62
N LYS A 54 -24.62 21.62 -32.84
CA LYS A 54 -23.35 20.95 -33.12
C LYS A 54 -22.51 20.94 -31.85
N TRP A 55 -21.96 19.77 -31.53
CA TRP A 55 -21.04 19.60 -30.42
C TRP A 55 -19.61 19.55 -30.90
N PHE A 56 -18.74 20.21 -30.15
CA PHE A 56 -17.31 20.24 -30.37
C PHE A 56 -16.57 19.73 -29.13
N LYS A 57 -15.51 18.96 -29.38
CA LYS A 57 -14.51 18.57 -28.40
C LYS A 57 -13.15 18.99 -28.91
N ASP A 58 -12.40 19.77 -28.14
CA ASP A 58 -11.03 20.19 -28.46
C ASP A 58 -10.92 20.81 -29.88
N GLY A 59 -11.94 21.58 -30.27
CA GLY A 59 -12.04 22.22 -31.59
C GLY A 59 -12.51 21.32 -32.74
N LYS A 60 -12.72 20.03 -32.52
CA LYS A 60 -13.23 19.08 -33.52
C LYS A 60 -14.72 18.82 -33.33
N ILE A 61 -15.46 18.72 -34.44
CA ILE A 61 -16.88 18.35 -34.42
C ILE A 61 -16.99 16.88 -34.01
N ILE A 62 -17.71 16.61 -32.92
CA ILE A 62 -17.96 15.23 -32.43
C ILE A 62 -19.35 14.75 -32.83
N ALA A 63 -20.31 15.65 -32.97
CA ALA A 63 -21.65 15.33 -33.42
C ALA A 63 -22.34 16.54 -34.05
N SER A 64 -23.04 16.29 -35.15
CA SER A 64 -24.01 17.21 -35.74
C SER A 64 -25.37 16.54 -35.60
N LEU A 65 -26.09 16.86 -34.53
CA LEU A 65 -27.38 16.22 -34.25
C LEU A 65 -28.48 16.94 -35.02
N ASN A 66 -29.06 16.27 -36.01
CA ASN A 66 -30.35 16.64 -36.59
C ASN A 66 -31.44 16.23 -35.59
N GLY A 67 -31.77 17.13 -34.67
CA GLY A 67 -32.74 16.92 -33.60
C GLY A 67 -32.33 17.67 -32.34
N SER A 68 -33.32 18.03 -31.52
CA SER A 68 -33.20 18.82 -30.28
C SER A 68 -32.48 18.08 -29.14
N LYS A 69 -31.44 17.29 -29.43
CA LYS A 69 -30.59 16.68 -28.42
C LYS A 69 -29.57 17.72 -27.99
N THR A 70 -30.00 18.56 -27.07
CA THR A 70 -29.18 19.46 -26.24
C THR A 70 -28.24 18.69 -25.30
N ILE A 71 -28.28 17.35 -25.33
CA ILE A 71 -27.64 16.48 -24.35
C ILE A 71 -26.53 15.66 -25.04
N TRP A 72 -25.33 15.70 -24.48
CA TRP A 72 -24.18 14.91 -24.90
C TRP A 72 -23.66 14.04 -23.75
N ASN A 73 -23.64 12.72 -23.94
CA ASN A 73 -23.18 11.78 -22.92
C ASN A 73 -21.67 11.54 -23.06
N LEU A 74 -20.91 11.76 -22.00
CA LEU A 74 -19.46 11.51 -21.93
C LEU A 74 -19.11 10.08 -21.50
N GLY A 75 -20.12 9.28 -21.12
CA GLY A 75 -19.95 7.94 -20.58
C GLY A 75 -19.79 7.95 -19.06
N SER A 76 -19.28 6.85 -18.51
CA SER A 76 -19.02 6.73 -17.08
C SER A 76 -17.98 7.77 -16.61
N SER A 77 -18.24 8.42 -15.48
CA SER A 77 -17.27 9.27 -14.78
C SER A 77 -15.96 8.54 -14.50
N THR A 78 -16.02 7.22 -14.31
CA THR A 78 -14.86 6.39 -13.99
C THR A 78 -13.86 6.21 -15.15
N ASN A 79 -14.24 6.58 -16.38
CA ASN A 79 -13.34 6.59 -17.53
C ASN A 79 -12.52 7.88 -17.64
N ASP A 80 -12.55 8.73 -16.62
CA ASP A 80 -11.87 10.02 -16.57
C ASP A 80 -12.09 10.87 -17.84
N PRO A 81 -13.35 11.21 -18.18
CA PRO A 81 -13.62 12.04 -19.34
C PRO A 81 -12.97 13.42 -19.16
N GLN A 82 -12.09 13.77 -20.11
CA GLN A 82 -11.38 15.04 -20.14
C GLN A 82 -11.49 15.68 -21.53
N GLY A 83 -11.47 17.01 -21.56
CA GLY A 83 -11.42 17.81 -22.78
C GLY A 83 -12.18 19.13 -22.67
N ILE A 84 -12.07 19.95 -23.70
CA ILE A 84 -12.79 21.23 -23.81
C ILE A 84 -14.00 21.04 -24.70
N TYR A 85 -15.19 21.25 -24.14
CA TYR A 85 -16.46 21.06 -24.81
C TYR A 85 -17.17 22.38 -25.05
N TRP A 86 -17.79 22.52 -26.21
CA TRP A 86 -18.70 23.62 -26.49
C TRP A 86 -19.74 23.18 -27.53
N CYS A 87 -20.90 23.82 -27.48
CA CYS A 87 -21.96 23.67 -28.44
C CYS A 87 -22.13 24.93 -29.30
N GLN A 88 -22.55 24.74 -30.55
CA GLN A 88 -22.84 25.79 -31.51
C GLN A 88 -24.24 25.58 -32.10
N GLY A 89 -25.08 26.61 -32.06
CA GLY A 89 -26.35 26.68 -32.79
C GLY A 89 -26.18 27.37 -34.15
N LEU A 90 -27.30 27.73 -34.79
CA LEU A 90 -27.34 28.46 -36.06
C LEU A 90 -26.83 29.90 -35.92
N LYS A 91 -27.12 30.56 -34.79
CA LYS A 91 -26.78 31.97 -34.54
C LYS A 91 -25.83 32.15 -33.37
N ASP A 92 -26.00 31.36 -32.32
CA ASP A 92 -25.29 31.53 -31.07
C ASP A 92 -24.27 30.42 -30.84
N THR A 93 -23.15 30.78 -30.23
CA THR A 93 -22.07 29.85 -29.86
C THR A 93 -21.85 29.92 -28.36
N SER A 94 -21.80 28.76 -27.70
CA SER A 94 -21.49 28.69 -26.28
C SER A 94 -20.01 28.91 -25.98
N LYS A 95 -19.71 29.32 -24.76
CA LYS A 95 -18.33 29.39 -24.28
C LYS A 95 -17.76 27.98 -24.05
N PRO A 96 -16.45 27.80 -24.25
CA PRO A 96 -15.78 26.53 -23.95
C PRO A 96 -15.87 26.20 -22.46
N LEU A 97 -16.25 24.96 -22.17
CA LEU A 97 -16.26 24.35 -20.85
C LEU A 97 -15.15 23.30 -20.79
N GLN A 98 -14.18 23.49 -19.90
CA GLN A 98 -13.15 22.49 -19.64
C GLN A 98 -13.69 21.46 -18.65
N VAL A 99 -13.82 20.23 -19.12
CA VAL A 99 -14.20 19.07 -18.29
C VAL A 99 -12.93 18.35 -17.88
N TYR A 100 -12.77 18.13 -16.57
CA TYR A 100 -11.64 17.43 -16.00
C TYR A 100 -12.09 16.48 -14.89
N TYR A 101 -12.36 15.23 -15.24
CA TYR A 101 -12.56 14.16 -14.26
C TYR A 101 -11.25 13.45 -13.97
N ARG A 102 -11.04 13.20 -12.69
CA ARG A 102 -10.00 12.32 -12.17
C ARG A 102 -10.63 11.45 -11.09
N MET A 103 -11.27 10.38 -11.53
CA MET A 103 -11.80 9.34 -10.67
C MET A 103 -10.69 8.36 -10.34
N CYS A 104 -10.83 7.77 -9.17
CA CYS A 104 -9.82 6.94 -8.55
C CYS A 104 -10.43 5.55 -8.35
N GLN A 105 -10.53 4.74 -9.42
CA GLN A 105 -11.16 3.40 -9.33
C GLN A 105 -10.48 2.47 -8.30
N ASN A 106 -9.18 2.70 -8.03
CA ASN A 106 -8.37 1.89 -7.11
C ASN A 106 -7.70 2.70 -6.00
N CYS A 107 -8.12 3.93 -5.73
CA CYS A 107 -7.51 4.68 -4.64
C CYS A 107 -8.12 4.21 -3.33
N ILE A 108 -7.28 3.59 -2.50
CA ILE A 108 -7.65 3.22 -1.13
C ILE A 108 -7.47 4.48 -0.29
N GLU A 109 -8.52 4.87 0.43
CA GLU A 109 -8.40 5.89 1.47
C GLU A 109 -7.53 5.35 2.60
N LEU A 110 -6.30 5.86 2.67
CA LEU A 110 -5.34 5.55 3.71
C LEU A 110 -5.70 6.31 4.98
N ASN A 111 -6.71 5.83 5.69
CA ASN A 111 -7.06 6.32 7.01
C ASN A 111 -6.09 5.74 8.06
N ALA A 112 -5.90 6.46 9.17
CA ALA A 112 -5.12 6.00 10.32
C ALA A 112 -5.58 4.62 10.81
N ALA A 113 -6.90 4.36 10.76
CA ALA A 113 -7.46 3.04 11.09
C ALA A 113 -6.96 1.94 10.14
N THR A 114 -7.03 2.16 8.83
CA THR A 114 -6.56 1.20 7.81
C THR A 114 -5.08 0.91 7.95
N ILE A 115 -4.26 1.96 8.12
CA ILE A 115 -2.81 1.83 8.33
C ILE A 115 -2.53 1.05 9.63
N SER A 116 -3.22 1.40 10.72
CA SER A 116 -3.05 0.70 12.00
C SER A 116 -3.44 -0.77 11.90
N GLY A 117 -4.48 -1.09 11.11
CA GLY A 117 -4.91 -2.47 10.85
C GLY A 117 -3.84 -3.27 10.10
N PHE A 118 -3.22 -2.70 9.07
CA PHE A 118 -2.14 -3.37 8.34
C PHE A 118 -0.94 -3.67 9.25
N VAL A 119 -0.50 -2.69 10.03
CA VAL A 119 0.61 -2.87 10.98
C VAL A 119 0.27 -3.94 12.04
N PHE A 120 -0.95 -3.91 12.57
CA PHE A 120 -1.37 -4.88 13.59
C PHE A 120 -1.44 -6.31 13.04
N ALA A 121 -1.97 -6.49 11.83
CA ALA A 121 -2.01 -7.78 11.15
C ALA A 121 -0.60 -8.31 10.84
N GLU A 122 0.32 -7.44 10.43
CA GLU A 122 1.71 -7.79 10.15
C GLU A 122 2.45 -8.24 11.42
N ILE A 123 2.28 -7.53 12.55
CA ILE A 123 2.87 -7.92 13.84
C ILE A 123 2.37 -9.30 14.27
N ILE A 124 1.05 -9.53 14.19
CA ILE A 124 0.45 -10.83 14.57
C ILE A 124 0.97 -11.94 13.66
N SER A 125 1.05 -11.70 12.35
CA SER A 125 1.57 -12.69 11.39
C SER A 125 3.01 -13.08 11.70
N ILE A 126 3.89 -12.09 11.90
CA ILE A 126 5.29 -12.32 12.25
C ILE A 126 5.40 -13.07 13.58
N PHE A 127 4.59 -12.72 14.59
CA PHE A 127 4.58 -13.41 15.87
C PHE A 127 4.25 -14.90 15.75
N PHE A 128 3.21 -15.25 14.98
CA PHE A 128 2.85 -16.65 14.75
C PHE A 128 3.94 -17.41 14.00
N LEU A 129 4.56 -16.79 12.99
CA LEU A 129 5.69 -17.39 12.28
C LEU A 129 6.88 -17.61 13.21
N ALA A 130 7.21 -16.63 14.06
CA ALA A 130 8.31 -16.73 15.01
C ALA A 130 8.08 -17.85 16.04
N VAL A 131 6.87 -17.95 16.60
CA VAL A 131 6.49 -19.03 17.52
C VAL A 131 6.53 -20.39 16.83
N GLY A 132 6.03 -20.49 15.59
CA GLY A 132 6.09 -21.71 14.79
C GLY A 132 7.52 -22.19 14.57
N VAL A 133 8.41 -21.30 14.12
CA VAL A 133 9.84 -21.61 13.94
C VAL A 133 10.50 -21.97 15.27
N TYR A 134 10.18 -21.25 16.34
CA TYR A 134 10.71 -21.53 17.67
C TYR A 134 10.35 -22.95 18.15
N PHE A 135 9.11 -23.39 17.95
CA PHE A 135 8.71 -24.75 18.30
C PHE A 135 9.35 -25.82 17.41
N ILE A 136 9.50 -25.56 16.11
CA ILE A 136 10.16 -26.50 15.18
C ILE A 136 11.64 -26.66 15.57
N ALA A 137 12.37 -25.56 15.73
CA ALA A 137 13.80 -25.59 16.06
C ALA A 137 14.07 -26.05 17.51
N GLY A 138 13.17 -25.74 18.45
CA GLY A 138 13.28 -26.15 19.85
C GLY A 138 13.06 -27.66 20.07
N GLN A 139 12.42 -28.35 19.13
CA GLN A 139 12.12 -29.78 19.25
C GLN A 139 13.34 -30.69 18.98
N GLU A 140 14.39 -30.18 18.33
CA GLU A 140 15.63 -30.94 18.06
C GLU A 140 16.46 -31.21 19.33
N GLY A 141 16.20 -30.51 20.45
CA GLY A 141 16.94 -30.70 21.71
C GLY A 141 16.37 -31.73 22.69
N ALA A 142 15.09 -32.10 22.60
CA ALA A 142 14.40 -32.89 23.65
C ALA A 142 14.07 -34.33 23.27
N ARG A 143 14.19 -34.71 22.00
CA ARG A 143 14.03 -36.10 21.55
C ARG A 143 15.20 -36.55 20.68
N GLN A 144 16.40 -36.52 21.26
CA GLN A 144 17.23 -37.72 21.15
C GLN A 144 16.51 -38.84 21.91
N SER A 145 15.46 -39.38 21.30
CA SER A 145 15.11 -40.77 21.52
C SER A 145 16.42 -41.52 21.32
N ARG A 146 17.02 -41.97 22.42
CA ARG A 146 17.98 -43.06 22.44
C ARG A 146 17.31 -44.30 21.84
N ALA A 147 17.01 -44.26 20.55
CA ALA A 147 17.06 -45.41 19.68
C ALA A 147 18.55 -45.65 19.42
N SER A 148 19.27 -46.07 20.46
CA SER A 148 20.66 -46.50 20.34
C SER A 148 20.91 -47.49 21.48
N ASP A 149 20.56 -48.73 21.15
CA ASP A 149 21.51 -49.81 21.33
C ASP A 149 21.91 -50.11 22.79
N LYS A 150 20.90 -50.33 23.63
CA LYS A 150 21.04 -51.22 24.79
C LYS A 150 20.15 -52.44 24.64
N GLN A 151 20.19 -53.08 23.48
CA GLN A 151 19.91 -54.50 23.46
C GLN A 151 21.17 -55.17 23.98
N THR A 152 21.18 -55.52 25.27
CA THR A 152 22.25 -56.30 25.90
C THR A 152 22.27 -57.68 25.22
N LEU A 153 22.96 -57.80 24.09
CA LEU A 153 23.10 -59.04 23.31
C LEU A 153 24.19 -59.98 23.84
N LEU A 154 24.65 -59.78 25.07
CA LEU A 154 25.53 -60.72 25.78
C LEU A 154 24.98 -60.91 27.18
N ALA A 155 24.07 -61.89 27.33
CA ALA A 155 23.61 -62.38 28.63
C ALA A 155 24.69 -63.19 29.38
N ASN A 156 25.97 -62.90 29.14
CA ASN A 156 27.09 -63.64 29.70
C ASN A 156 28.17 -62.68 30.18
N ASP A 157 27.94 -62.11 31.36
CA ASP A 157 28.89 -61.26 32.09
C ASP A 157 30.10 -62.04 32.66
N GLN A 158 30.25 -63.34 32.33
CA GLN A 158 31.29 -64.20 32.93
C GLN A 158 32.48 -64.53 32.03
N LEU A 159 32.59 -63.98 30.81
CA LEU A 159 33.71 -64.32 29.91
C LEU A 159 35.02 -63.56 30.19
N TYR A 160 34.98 -62.49 30.99
CA TYR A 160 36.21 -61.86 31.44
C TYR A 160 36.42 -62.12 32.93
N GLN A 161 37.52 -62.81 33.21
CA GLN A 161 38.01 -63.03 34.55
C GLN A 161 38.26 -61.65 35.19
N PRO A 162 37.64 -61.33 36.34
CA PRO A 162 37.91 -60.08 37.02
C PRO A 162 39.40 -60.02 37.36
N LEU A 163 40.03 -58.87 37.07
CA LEU A 163 41.43 -58.62 37.43
C LEU A 163 41.55 -58.77 38.95
N LYS A 164 42.15 -59.88 39.37
CA LYS A 164 42.46 -60.15 40.78
C LYS A 164 43.51 -59.14 41.22
N ASP A 165 43.38 -58.66 42.46
CA ASP A 165 44.41 -57.82 43.07
C ASP A 165 45.76 -58.53 42.95
N ARG A 166 46.77 -57.77 42.52
CA ARG A 166 48.08 -58.24 42.09
C ARG A 166 48.76 -59.02 43.22
N GLU A 167 48.66 -60.34 43.18
CA GLU A 167 49.50 -61.24 43.98
C GLU A 167 50.94 -61.14 43.45
N ASP A 168 51.90 -61.07 44.37
CA ASP A 168 53.32 -60.85 44.07
C ASP A 168 53.94 -62.16 43.55
N ASP A 169 53.55 -62.54 42.33
CA ASP A 169 53.98 -63.78 41.69
C ASP A 169 55.42 -63.68 41.19
N GLN A 170 56.08 -64.83 41.07
CA GLN A 170 57.52 -64.99 40.79
C GLN A 170 58.05 -64.25 39.53
N TYR A 171 57.18 -63.79 38.63
CA TYR A 171 57.52 -63.02 37.43
C TYR A 171 57.36 -61.49 37.61
N SER A 172 56.87 -61.01 38.75
CA SER A 172 56.66 -59.58 39.05
C SER A 172 57.98 -58.82 39.25
N HIS A 173 59.08 -59.52 39.49
CA HIS A 173 60.40 -58.96 39.84
C HIS A 173 61.39 -58.92 38.67
N LEU A 174 60.96 -59.18 37.43
CA LEU A 174 61.83 -59.01 36.27
C LEU A 174 61.96 -57.51 35.93
N GLN A 175 62.66 -56.77 36.79
CA GLN A 175 63.02 -55.37 36.58
C GLN A 175 64.13 -55.31 35.52
N GLY A 176 63.81 -54.69 34.38
CA GLY A 176 64.74 -54.45 33.29
C GLY A 176 65.93 -53.60 33.73
N ASN A 177 67.14 -54.08 33.40
CA ASN A 177 68.41 -53.41 33.67
C ASN A 177 68.48 -52.03 33.01
N GLN A 178 68.47 -50.96 33.82
CA GLN A 178 69.00 -49.65 33.44
C GLN A 178 70.15 -49.31 34.39
N LEU A 179 71.37 -49.55 33.90
CA LEU A 179 72.65 -49.20 34.53
C LEU A 179 72.75 -47.69 34.74
N ARG A 180 72.98 -47.27 35.98
CA ARG A 180 73.42 -45.91 36.32
C ARG A 180 74.94 -45.95 36.49
N LYS A 181 75.69 -45.29 35.60
CA LYS A 181 77.12 -44.96 35.84
C LYS A 181 77.23 -43.49 36.26
N LYS A 182 78.18 -43.30 37.18
CA LYS A 182 78.50 -42.13 37.99
C LYS A 182 79.21 -41.05 37.19
#